data_AF-A0A3C0ERG4-F1
#
_entry.id   AF-A0A3C0ERG4-F1
#
_cell.length_a   1.000
_cell.length_b   1.000
_cell.length_c   1.000
_cell.angle_alpha   90.00
_cell.angle_beta   90.00
_cell.angle_gamma   90.00
#
_symmetry.space_group_name_H-M   'P 1'
#
loop_
_entity.id
_entity.type
_entity.pdbx_description
1 polymer ?
#
loop_
_entity_poly.entity_id
_entity_poly.type
_entity_poly.pdbx_seq_one_letter_code
_entity_poly.pdbx_strand_id
1 'polypeptide(L)'
;MGGETAELPDIYVPGDFDLAGFSVGVCELKKIIDGSRTEAGDVILGMASSGVHSNGYSLVRAILKQAKLDINKVYPELDPDKKLGEVLLTPTRIYAKSVVSVLRKYKHKMPISA
;
A
#
# COMPACT_ATOMS: atom_id res chain seq x y z
N MET A 1 -15.92 -17.66 0.96
CA MET A 1 -14.51 -17.25 0.80
C MET A 1 -13.69 -18.51 0.62
N GLY A 2 -12.80 -18.55 -0.36
CA GLY A 2 -11.93 -19.68 -0.66
C GLY A 2 -10.68 -19.17 -1.36
N GLY A 3 -9.64 -20.00 -1.39
CA GLY A 3 -8.41 -19.75 -2.13
C GLY A 3 -8.09 -20.97 -2.98
N GLU A 4 -7.17 -20.80 -3.90
CA GLU A 4 -6.64 -21.85 -4.76
C GLU A 4 -5.12 -21.90 -4.59
N THR A 5 -4.54 -23.08 -4.71
CA THR A 5 -3.09 -23.26 -4.77
C THR A 5 -2.77 -24.05 -6.03
N ALA A 6 -1.83 -23.55 -6.83
CA ALA A 6 -1.38 -24.25 -8.03
C ALA A 6 0.13 -24.49 -7.96
N GLU A 7 0.55 -25.73 -8.20
CA GLU A 7 1.95 -26.09 -8.38
C GLU A 7 2.27 -26.13 -9.88
N LEU A 8 3.11 -25.20 -10.34
CA LEU A 8 3.39 -25.00 -11.77
C LEU A 8 4.92 -25.02 -12.02
N PRO A 9 5.57 -26.20 -11.90
CA PRO A 9 7.03 -26.32 -11.95
C PRO A 9 7.63 -25.98 -13.33
N ASP A 10 6.84 -26.09 -14.41
CA ASP A 10 7.28 -25.72 -15.76
C ASP A 10 7.19 -24.20 -16.03
N ILE A 11 6.53 -23.44 -15.15
CA ILE A 11 6.32 -21.98 -15.29
C ILE A 11 7.20 -21.19 -14.33
N TYR A 12 7.32 -21.64 -13.07
CA TYR A 12 8.08 -20.93 -12.05
C TYR A 12 9.46 -21.54 -11.82
N VAL A 13 10.46 -20.67 -11.63
CA VAL A 13 11.80 -21.08 -11.21
C VAL A 13 11.74 -21.64 -9.78
N PRO A 14 12.57 -22.63 -9.42
CA PRO A 14 12.59 -23.17 -8.06
C PRO A 14 12.76 -22.07 -6.99
N GLY A 15 11.78 -21.97 -6.10
CA GLY A 15 11.75 -20.98 -5.02
C GLY A 15 10.91 -19.73 -5.32
N ASP A 16 10.49 -19.52 -6.56
CA ASP A 16 9.58 -18.44 -6.94
C ASP A 16 8.13 -18.86 -6.74
N PHE A 17 7.29 -17.89 -6.36
CA PHE A 17 5.85 -18.05 -6.27
C PHE A 17 5.17 -16.73 -6.62
N ASP A 18 3.93 -16.80 -7.06
CA ASP A 18 3.07 -15.63 -7.25
C ASP A 18 1.85 -15.73 -6.32
N LEU A 19 1.38 -14.56 -5.87
CA LEU A 19 0.23 -14.44 -4.99
C LEU A 19 -0.73 -13.39 -5.54
N ALA A 20 -1.89 -13.86 -5.97
CA ALA A 20 -3.01 -13.01 -6.35
C ALA A 20 -4.12 -13.05 -5.29
N GLY A 21 -4.73 -11.90 -5.04
CA GLY A 21 -5.87 -11.76 -4.14
C GLY A 21 -7.05 -11.12 -4.84
N PHE A 22 -8.25 -11.53 -4.48
CA PHE A 22 -9.50 -10.95 -4.97
C PHE A 22 -10.35 -10.41 -3.82
N SER A 23 -10.99 -9.27 -4.03
CA SER A 23 -11.90 -8.67 -3.05
C SER A 23 -13.13 -8.08 -3.73
N VAL A 24 -14.26 -8.07 -3.01
CA VAL A 24 -15.53 -7.50 -3.46
C VAL A 24 -15.99 -6.46 -2.42
N GLY A 25 -16.41 -5.30 -2.91
CA GLY A 25 -17.03 -4.24 -2.11
C GLY A 25 -18.36 -3.81 -2.71
N VAL A 26 -19.22 -3.20 -1.90
CA VAL A 26 -20.53 -2.67 -2.33
C VAL A 26 -20.63 -1.21 -1.91
N CYS A 27 -21.15 -0.36 -2.80
CA CYS A 27 -21.48 1.03 -2.50
C CYS A 27 -22.77 1.44 -3.21
N GLU A 28 -23.47 2.44 -2.67
CA GLU A 28 -24.60 3.06 -3.38
C GLU A 28 -24.06 3.92 -4.53
N LEU A 29 -24.68 3.85 -5.70
CA LEU A 29 -24.27 4.60 -6.90
C LEU A 29 -24.13 6.11 -6.61
N LYS A 30 -25.08 6.70 -5.87
CA LYS A 30 -25.05 8.12 -5.48
C LYS A 30 -23.93 8.51 -4.49
N LYS A 31 -23.21 7.52 -3.94
CA LYS A 31 -22.10 7.72 -2.98
C LYS A 31 -20.74 7.41 -3.60
N ILE A 32 -20.68 7.10 -4.90
CA ILE A 32 -19.41 6.89 -5.60
C ILE A 32 -18.60 8.20 -5.56
N ILE A 33 -17.29 8.04 -5.33
CA ILE A 33 -16.32 9.14 -5.38
C ILE A 33 -15.47 8.92 -6.62
N ASP A 34 -15.61 9.79 -7.61
CA ASP A 34 -14.96 9.70 -8.93
C ASP A 34 -14.12 10.95 -9.26
N GLY A 35 -14.00 11.91 -8.34
CA GLY A 35 -13.26 13.16 -8.52
C GLY A 35 -14.06 14.28 -9.20
N SER A 36 -15.28 14.04 -9.70
CA SER A 36 -16.12 15.05 -10.37
C SER A 36 -16.50 16.25 -9.47
N ARG A 37 -16.41 16.08 -8.15
CA ARG A 37 -16.73 17.08 -7.12
C ARG A 37 -15.53 17.89 -6.63
N THR A 38 -14.34 17.63 -7.16
CA THR A 38 -13.12 18.34 -6.81
C THR A 38 -13.12 19.71 -7.49
N GLU A 39 -12.81 20.76 -6.73
CA GLU A 39 -12.77 22.14 -7.22
C GLU A 39 -11.60 22.93 -6.64
N ALA A 40 -11.30 24.09 -7.22
CA ALA A 40 -10.28 24.98 -6.69
C ALA A 40 -10.63 25.41 -5.26
N GLY A 41 -9.66 25.30 -4.35
CA GLY A 41 -9.85 25.55 -2.92
C GLY A 41 -10.01 24.27 -2.09
N ASP A 42 -10.16 23.10 -2.72
CA ASP A 42 -10.10 21.83 -1.99
C ASP A 42 -8.71 21.54 -1.44
N VAL A 43 -8.68 20.83 -0.31
CA VAL A 43 -7.45 20.44 0.39
C VAL A 43 -7.06 19.01 0.06
N ILE A 44 -5.75 18.79 -0.10
CA ILE A 44 -5.18 17.44 -0.26
C ILE A 44 -4.79 16.92 1.12
N LEU A 45 -5.35 15.77 1.49
CA LEU A 45 -5.01 15.05 2.72
C LEU A 45 -4.21 13.80 2.38
N GLY A 46 -2.93 13.79 2.77
CA GLY A 46 -2.06 12.62 2.67
C GLY A 46 -2.18 11.72 3.90
N MET A 47 -2.29 10.41 3.69
CA MET A 47 -2.11 9.42 4.77
C MET A 47 -0.72 8.82 4.68
N ALA A 48 0.00 8.82 5.80
CA ALA A 48 1.35 8.25 5.86
C ALA A 48 1.35 6.75 5.50
N SER A 49 2.26 6.37 4.60
CA SER A 49 2.54 4.97 4.28
C SER A 49 3.27 4.27 5.45
N SER A 50 3.51 2.97 5.28
CA SER A 50 4.30 2.16 6.21
C SER A 50 5.71 1.88 5.66
N GLY A 51 6.09 2.54 4.55
CA GLY A 51 7.31 2.25 3.80
C GLY A 51 7.02 2.27 2.30
N VAL A 52 7.71 1.40 1.56
CA VAL A 52 7.58 1.24 0.10
C VAL A 52 6.26 0.59 -0.34
N HIS A 53 5.51 -0.01 0.59
CA HIS A 53 4.28 -0.78 0.30
C HIS A 53 4.58 -1.90 -0.70
N SER A 54 3.63 -2.31 -1.53
CA SER A 54 3.77 -3.42 -2.48
C SER A 54 4.27 -3.00 -3.87
N ASN A 55 4.85 -1.80 -4.02
CA ASN A 55 5.23 -1.25 -5.32
C ASN A 55 6.70 -0.81 -5.34
N GLY A 56 7.31 -0.81 -6.54
CA GLY A 56 8.66 -0.27 -6.74
C GLY A 56 9.81 -1.18 -6.32
N TYR A 57 9.57 -2.43 -5.89
CA TYR A 57 10.64 -3.33 -5.45
C TYR A 57 11.68 -3.64 -6.53
N SER A 58 11.35 -3.57 -7.82
CA SER A 58 12.34 -3.70 -8.89
C SER A 58 13.41 -2.61 -8.79
N LEU A 59 13.02 -1.36 -8.53
CA LEU A 59 13.95 -0.26 -8.31
C LEU A 59 14.68 -0.39 -6.97
N VAL A 60 13.96 -0.76 -5.90
CA VAL A 60 14.58 -1.00 -4.58
C VAL A 60 15.70 -2.02 -4.69
N ARG A 61 15.46 -3.17 -5.32
CA ARG A 61 16.48 -4.22 -5.52
C ARG A 61 17.67 -3.72 -6.35
N ALA A 62 17.42 -2.90 -7.38
CA ALA A 62 18.50 -2.31 -8.17
C ALA A 62 19.38 -1.38 -7.31
N ILE A 63 18.76 -0.53 -6.48
CA ILE A 63 19.47 0.38 -5.56
C ILE A 63 20.27 -0.42 -4.53
N LEU A 64 19.69 -1.45 -3.90
CA LEU A 64 20.39 -2.30 -2.93
C LEU A 64 21.67 -2.89 -3.52
N LYS A 65 21.57 -3.41 -4.75
CA LYS A 65 22.71 -3.99 -5.47
C LYS A 65 23.77 -2.94 -5.82
N GLN A 66 23.36 -1.78 -6.33
CA GLN A 66 24.27 -0.71 -6.74
C GLN A 66 25.00 -0.09 -5.54
N ALA A 67 24.28 0.15 -4.45
CA ALA A 67 24.81 0.72 -3.22
C ALA A 67 25.48 -0.32 -2.30
N LYS A 68 25.46 -1.61 -2.66
CA LYS A 68 26.01 -2.73 -1.88
C LYS A 68 25.48 -2.76 -0.44
N LEU A 69 24.19 -2.53 -0.28
CA LEU A 69 23.53 -2.55 1.03
C LEU A 69 23.24 -4.00 1.46
N ASP A 70 23.43 -4.29 2.75
CA ASP A 70 23.19 -5.61 3.31
C ASP A 70 21.81 -5.66 3.97
N ILE A 71 20.92 -6.51 3.45
CA ILE A 71 19.56 -6.68 3.98
C ILE A 71 19.54 -7.21 5.42
N ASN A 72 20.63 -7.84 5.89
CA ASN A 72 20.74 -8.36 7.25
C ASN A 72 21.35 -7.38 8.24
N LYS A 73 21.81 -6.21 7.76
CA LYS A 73 22.40 -5.16 8.58
C LYS A 73 21.31 -4.19 9.07
N VAL A 74 21.53 -3.64 10.25
CA VAL A 74 20.76 -2.52 10.82
C VAL A 74 21.33 -1.20 10.31
N TYR A 75 20.45 -0.33 9.82
CA TYR A 75 20.75 1.02 9.38
C TYR A 75 19.98 1.98 10.29
N PRO A 76 20.61 2.54 11.33
CA PRO A 76 19.92 3.33 12.37
C PRO A 76 19.12 4.53 11.85
N GLU A 77 19.49 5.06 10.68
CA GLU A 77 18.78 6.13 10.00
C GLU A 77 17.42 5.72 9.42
N LEU A 78 17.17 4.41 9.24
CA LEU A 78 15.90 3.87 8.79
C LEU A 78 15.07 3.34 9.95
N ASP A 79 15.66 2.46 10.76
CA ASP A 79 15.08 1.90 11.98
C ASP A 79 16.23 1.38 12.85
N PRO A 80 16.39 1.87 14.10
CA PRO A 80 17.49 1.46 14.97
C PRO A 80 17.40 0.02 15.45
N ASP A 81 16.21 -0.58 15.40
CA ASP A 81 15.92 -1.89 16.00
C ASP A 81 15.69 -2.99 14.96
N LYS A 82 15.63 -2.64 13.66
CA LYS A 82 15.31 -3.59 12.59
C LYS A 82 16.39 -3.70 11.53
N LYS A 83 16.51 -4.89 10.96
CA LYS A 83 17.34 -5.12 9.77
C LYS A 83 16.70 -4.47 8.55
N LEU A 84 17.51 -4.07 7.58
CA LEU A 84 17.02 -3.45 6.34
C LEU A 84 15.96 -4.31 5.64
N GLY A 85 16.15 -5.63 5.58
CA GLY A 85 15.17 -6.55 5.00
C GLY A 85 13.82 -6.53 5.71
N GLU A 86 13.80 -6.41 7.04
CA GLU A 86 12.57 -6.30 7.84
C GLU A 86 11.86 -4.97 7.61
N VAL A 87 12.62 -3.87 7.54
CA VAL A 87 12.08 -2.54 7.19
C VAL A 87 11.45 -2.58 5.80
N LEU A 88 12.17 -3.13 4.82
CA LEU A 88 11.68 -3.24 3.44
C LEU A 88 10.47 -4.14 3.33
N LEU A 89 10.34 -5.20 4.13
CA LEU A 89 9.19 -6.10 4.14
C LEU A 89 8.05 -5.63 5.05
N THR A 90 8.09 -4.40 5.55
CA THR A 90 6.99 -3.83 6.34
C THR A 90 5.67 -3.93 5.54
N PRO A 91 4.63 -4.59 6.07
CA PRO A 91 3.39 -4.81 5.32
C PRO A 91 2.73 -3.52 4.84
N THR A 92 2.08 -3.59 3.67
CA THR A 92 1.26 -2.49 3.15
C THR A 92 0.15 -2.14 4.13
N ARG A 93 0.07 -0.85 4.49
CA ARG A 93 -0.97 -0.34 5.38
C ARG A 93 -2.33 -0.34 4.68
N ILE A 94 -3.34 -0.94 5.31
CA ILE A 94 -4.71 -1.02 4.78
C ILE A 94 -5.57 0.13 5.33
N TYR A 95 -6.05 1.01 4.44
CA TYR A 95 -6.79 2.22 4.84
C TYR A 95 -8.31 2.07 4.85
N ALA A 96 -8.86 0.90 4.46
CA ALA A 96 -10.29 0.70 4.28
C ALA A 96 -11.13 1.14 5.51
N LYS A 97 -10.69 0.78 6.72
CA LYS A 97 -11.39 1.17 7.97
C LYS A 97 -11.41 2.69 8.18
N SER A 98 -10.27 3.35 7.98
CA SER A 98 -10.14 4.80 8.14
C SER A 98 -11.01 5.55 7.14
N VAL A 99 -10.97 5.15 5.87
CA VAL A 99 -11.76 5.74 4.79
C VAL A 99 -13.26 5.54 5.06
N VAL A 100 -13.71 4.32 5.34
CA VAL A 100 -15.13 4.04 5.64
C VAL A 100 -15.62 4.82 6.85
N SER A 101 -14.80 4.99 7.89
CA SER A 101 -15.14 5.78 9.08
C SER A 101 -15.39 7.25 8.73
N VAL A 102 -14.52 7.86 7.93
CA VAL A 102 -14.67 9.25 7.48
C VAL A 102 -15.93 9.40 6.61
N LEU A 103 -16.13 8.51 5.63
CA LEU A 103 -17.28 8.57 4.73
C LEU A 103 -18.64 8.43 5.45
N ARG A 104 -18.68 7.74 6.61
CA ARG A 104 -19.89 7.67 7.44
C ARG A 104 -20.21 8.99 8.14
N LYS A 105 -19.20 9.78 8.50
CA LYS A 105 -19.33 11.04 9.24
C LYS A 105 -19.44 12.25 8.31
N TYR A 106 -18.64 12.28 7.25
CA TYR A 106 -18.57 13.37 6.29
C TYR A 106 -19.56 13.17 5.14
N LYS A 107 -20.80 13.64 5.34
CA LYS A 107 -21.91 13.42 4.38
C LYS A 107 -22.03 14.50 3.31
N HIS A 108 -21.57 15.72 3.61
CA HIS A 108 -21.66 16.86 2.71
C HIS A 108 -20.33 17.59 2.65
N LYS A 109 -20.01 18.12 1.47
CA LYS A 109 -18.86 19.01 1.31
C LYS A 109 -19.17 20.30 2.05
N MET A 110 -18.59 20.47 3.23
CA MET A 110 -18.66 21.73 3.96
C MET A 110 -17.38 22.51 3.63
N PRO A 111 -17.48 23.68 2.98
CA PRO A 111 -16.34 24.57 2.88
C PRO A 111 -15.91 24.91 4.31
N ILE A 112 -14.68 24.56 4.68
CA ILE A 112 -14.08 25.08 5.90
C ILE A 112 -13.61 26.48 5.53
N SER A 113 -14.45 27.49 5.76
CA SER A 113 -13.99 28.88 5.69
C SER A 113 -13.08 29.10 6.89
N ALA A 114 -11.85 29.52 6.62
CA ALA A 114 -11.00 30.13 7.64
C ALA A 114 -11.60 31.49 8.08
#